data_AF-A0A0V0QLE0-F1
#
_entry.id   AF-A0A0V0QLE0-F1
#
_cell.length_a   1.000
_cell.length_b   1.000
_cell.length_c   1.000
_cell.angle_alpha   90.00
_cell.angle_beta   90.00
_cell.angle_gamma   90.00
#
_symmetry.space_group_name_H-M   'P 1'
#
loop_
_entity.id
_entity.type
_entity.pdbx_description
1 polymer ?
#
loop_
_entity_poly.entity_id
_entity_poly.type
_entity_poly.pdbx_seq_one_letter_code
_entity_poly.pdbx_strand_id
1 'polypeptide(L)'
;MIQANRAEAKGAGVSDQLDQLTNYFLDKMRKQLKVVLCFSPVGEAMRVRSRKFPGIINATVVDWFHPWPKDALIGVASRFIQDIEFPTVEIREAIALNMAEQDIIILLLNLSWN
;
A
#
# COMPACT_ATOMS: atom_id res chain seq x y z
N MET A 1 -24.49 -10.80 13.44
CA MET A 1 -23.41 -11.25 12.54
C MET A 1 -23.41 -12.76 12.32
N ILE A 2 -23.36 -13.59 13.39
CA ILE A 2 -23.42 -15.05 13.26
C ILE A 2 -24.74 -15.53 12.63
N GLN A 3 -25.88 -15.00 13.07
CA GLN A 3 -27.20 -15.33 12.49
C GLN A 3 -27.29 -15.04 10.98
N ALA A 4 -26.60 -13.98 10.51
CA ALA A 4 -26.63 -13.60 9.10
C ALA A 4 -25.86 -14.59 8.19
N ASN A 5 -24.84 -15.29 8.72
CA ASN A 5 -24.08 -16.28 7.96
C ASN A 5 -24.62 -17.71 8.11
N ARG A 6 -25.71 -17.93 8.86
CA ARG A 6 -26.22 -19.26 9.20
C ARG A 6 -26.68 -20.06 7.98
N ALA A 7 -27.36 -19.41 7.04
CA ALA A 7 -27.82 -20.05 5.79
C ALA A 7 -26.64 -20.51 4.93
N GLU A 8 -25.61 -19.67 4.82
CA GLU A 8 -24.39 -19.97 4.09
C GLU A 8 -23.56 -21.08 4.76
N ALA A 9 -23.40 -21.01 6.09
CA ALA A 9 -22.71 -22.04 6.86
C ALA A 9 -23.39 -23.41 6.72
N LYS A 10 -24.74 -23.43 6.71
CA LYS A 10 -25.51 -24.65 6.44
C LYS A 10 -25.28 -25.17 5.02
N GLY A 11 -25.22 -24.28 4.02
CA GLY A 11 -24.83 -24.61 2.65
C GLY A 11 -23.40 -25.18 2.54
N ALA A 12 -22.50 -24.77 3.42
CA ALA A 12 -21.14 -25.27 3.55
C ALA A 12 -21.01 -26.54 4.42
N GLY A 13 -22.12 -27.13 4.89
CA GLY A 13 -22.12 -28.35 5.69
C GLY A 13 -21.72 -28.19 7.15
N VAL A 14 -21.67 -26.94 7.67
CA VAL A 14 -21.33 -26.66 9.07
C VAL A 14 -22.54 -26.94 9.96
N SER A 15 -22.32 -27.60 11.10
CA SER A 15 -23.40 -27.90 12.05
C SER A 15 -23.94 -26.64 12.70
N ASP A 16 -25.22 -26.67 13.09
CA ASP A 16 -25.92 -25.53 13.70
C ASP A 16 -25.59 -25.37 15.20
N GLN A 17 -24.30 -25.46 15.54
CA GLN A 17 -23.77 -25.21 16.87
C GLN A 17 -23.05 -23.87 16.87
N LEU A 18 -23.23 -23.09 17.94
CA LEU A 18 -22.69 -21.74 18.03
C LEU A 18 -21.17 -21.68 17.80
N ASP A 19 -20.42 -22.62 18.36
CA ASP A 19 -18.96 -22.68 18.20
C ASP A 19 -18.55 -22.92 16.75
N GLN A 20 -19.27 -23.81 16.06
CA GLN A 20 -19.01 -24.15 14.66
C GLN A 20 -19.34 -23.00 13.73
N LEU A 21 -20.47 -22.31 13.97
CA LEU A 21 -20.84 -21.10 13.23
C LEU A 21 -19.88 -19.94 13.49
N THR A 22 -19.37 -19.81 14.72
CA THR A 22 -18.38 -18.79 15.08
C THR A 22 -17.06 -19.06 14.37
N ASN A 23 -16.57 -20.30 14.37
CA ASN A 23 -15.36 -20.69 13.65
C ASN A 23 -15.50 -20.46 12.15
N TYR A 24 -16.64 -20.84 11.55
CA TYR A 24 -16.93 -20.55 10.14
C TYR A 24 -16.86 -19.06 9.82
N PHE A 25 -17.47 -18.23 10.67
CA PHE A 25 -17.44 -16.79 10.50
C PHE A 25 -16.03 -16.21 10.62
N LEU A 26 -15.24 -16.65 11.60
CA LEU A 26 -13.85 -16.22 11.78
C LEU A 26 -12.97 -16.61 10.59
N ASP A 27 -13.13 -17.82 10.06
CA ASP A 27 -12.37 -18.28 8.90
C ASP A 27 -12.74 -17.51 7.64
N LYS A 28 -14.02 -17.19 7.47
CA LYS A 28 -14.49 -16.31 6.40
C LYS A 28 -13.88 -14.92 6.52
N MET A 29 -13.88 -14.33 7.72
CA MET A 29 -13.25 -13.03 7.97
C MET A 29 -11.75 -13.05 7.64
N ARG A 30 -11.00 -14.07 8.07
CA ARG A 30 -9.57 -14.19 7.77
C ARG A 30 -9.29 -14.25 6.26
N LYS A 31 -10.18 -14.90 5.50
CA LYS A 31 -10.06 -15.01 4.04
C LYS A 31 -10.39 -13.70 3.33
N GLN A 32 -11.44 -13.01 3.76
CA GLN A 32 -12.02 -11.88 3.01
C GLN A 32 -11.55 -10.51 3.50
N LEU A 33 -11.30 -10.32 4.79
CA LEU A 33 -10.87 -9.04 5.34
C LEU A 33 -9.36 -8.88 5.16
N LYS A 34 -8.97 -7.89 4.36
CA LYS A 34 -7.58 -7.45 4.19
C LYS A 34 -7.46 -6.03 4.72
N VAL A 35 -6.54 -5.82 5.65
CA VAL A 35 -6.27 -4.50 6.26
C VAL A 35 -4.84 -4.13 5.93
N VAL A 36 -4.64 -2.93 5.39
CA VAL A 36 -3.33 -2.35 5.11
C VAL A 36 -3.13 -1.15 6.02
N LEU A 37 -1.96 -1.07 6.66
CA LEU A 37 -1.60 0.02 7.56
C LEU A 37 -0.40 0.75 6.96
N CYS A 38 -0.52 2.06 6.76
CA CYS A 38 0.56 2.89 6.23
C CYS A 38 1.23 3.65 7.38
N PHE A 39 2.54 3.46 7.53
CA PHE A 39 3.35 4.17 8.52
C PHE A 39 4.47 4.93 7.82
N SER A 40 4.77 6.14 8.29
CA SER A 40 6.04 6.77 7.97
C SER A 40 7.14 6.11 8.81
N PRO A 41 8.28 5.72 8.21
CA PRO A 41 9.44 5.27 8.96
C PRO A 41 10.15 6.42 9.67
N VAL A 42 9.84 7.68 9.31
CA VAL A 42 10.43 8.88 9.90
C VAL A 42 9.75 9.20 11.23
N GLY A 43 10.57 9.42 12.26
CA GLY A 43 10.12 9.76 13.62
C GLY A 43 9.80 8.54 14.49
N GLU A 44 9.36 8.78 15.72
CA GLU A 44 9.20 7.70 16.70
C GLU A 44 7.81 7.03 16.72
N ALA A 45 6.86 7.57 15.95
CA ALA A 45 5.46 7.25 16.10
C ALA A 45 5.14 5.78 15.73
N MET A 46 5.79 5.25 14.70
CA MET A 46 5.71 3.82 14.34
C MET A 46 6.26 2.97 15.49
N ARG A 47 7.46 3.28 15.98
CA ARG A 47 8.12 2.57 17.09
C ARG A 47 7.30 2.56 18.38
N VAL A 48 6.64 3.67 18.74
CA VAL A 48 5.75 3.74 19.91
C VAL A 48 4.51 2.87 19.70
N ARG A 49 3.89 2.92 18.52
CA ARG A 49 2.69 2.11 18.21
C ARG A 49 2.99 0.62 18.17
N SER A 50 4.09 0.20 17.56
CA SER A 50 4.50 -1.21 17.51
C SER A 50 4.79 -1.80 18.90
N ARG A 51 5.30 -0.98 19.85
CA ARG A 51 5.47 -1.39 21.25
C ARG A 51 4.14 -1.52 21.99
N LYS A 52 3.18 -0.61 21.72
CA LYS A 52 1.83 -0.68 22.32
C LYS A 52 0.98 -1.80 21.73
N PHE A 53 1.18 -2.13 20.46
CA PHE A 53 0.40 -3.12 19.71
C PHE A 53 1.32 -4.10 18.96
N PRO A 54 1.80 -5.16 19.62
CA PRO A 54 2.74 -6.12 19.03
C PRO A 54 2.23 -6.81 17.76
N GLY A 55 0.91 -6.90 17.59
CA GLY A 55 0.28 -7.45 16.38
C GLY A 55 0.65 -6.70 15.09
N ILE A 56 1.05 -5.43 15.19
CA ILE A 56 1.54 -4.65 14.04
C ILE A 56 2.79 -5.31 13.44
N ILE A 57 3.68 -5.87 14.26
CA ILE A 57 4.92 -6.51 13.77
C ILE A 57 4.72 -8.01 13.59
N ASN A 58 4.01 -8.66 14.51
CA ASN A 58 3.94 -10.13 14.55
C ASN A 58 2.87 -10.74 13.62
N ALA A 59 1.86 -9.96 13.22
CA ALA A 59 0.73 -10.45 12.43
C ALA A 59 0.55 -9.71 11.10
N THR A 60 1.54 -8.90 10.70
CA THR A 60 1.56 -8.23 9.40
C THR A 60 2.87 -8.49 8.67
N VAL A 61 2.88 -8.22 7.37
CA VAL A 61 4.10 -8.21 6.55
C VAL A 61 4.45 -6.76 6.27
N VAL A 62 5.71 -6.38 6.50
CA VAL A 62 6.20 -5.03 6.20
C VAL A 62 6.62 -4.97 4.74
N ASP A 63 6.00 -4.07 4.00
CA ASP A 63 6.40 -3.72 2.65
C ASP A 63 7.07 -2.33 2.67
N TRP A 64 8.31 -2.26 2.17
CA TRP A 64 9.12 -1.05 2.21
C TRP A 64 8.97 -0.27 0.91
N PHE A 65 8.52 0.97 1.02
CA PHE A 65 8.40 1.89 -0.11
C PHE A 65 9.76 2.53 -0.39
N HIS A 66 10.38 2.10 -1.48
CA HIS A 66 11.64 2.64 -1.95
C HIS A 66 11.40 3.85 -2.86
N PRO A 67 12.41 4.71 -3.04
CA PRO A 67 12.39 5.72 -4.09
C PRO A 67 12.02 5.14 -5.44
N TRP A 68 11.27 5.90 -6.24
CA TRP A 68 10.87 5.48 -7.57
C TRP A 68 12.10 5.40 -8.49
N PRO A 69 12.22 4.36 -9.33
CA PRO A 69 13.28 4.29 -10.33
C PRO A 69 13.10 5.40 -11.37
N LYS A 70 14.19 5.81 -12.01
CA LYS A 70 14.20 6.89 -13.00
C LYS A 70 13.14 6.68 -14.09
N ASP A 71 13.02 5.47 -14.62
CA ASP A 71 12.05 5.16 -15.69
C ASP A 71 10.60 5.36 -15.24
N ALA A 72 10.29 5.04 -13.98
CA ALA A 72 8.95 5.26 -13.44
C ALA A 72 8.68 6.76 -13.25
N LEU A 73 9.67 7.54 -12.84
CA LEU A 73 9.57 9.00 -12.77
C LEU A 73 9.39 9.63 -14.15
N ILE A 74 10.10 9.14 -15.18
CA ILE A 74 9.89 9.58 -16.57
C ILE A 74 8.46 9.26 -17.02
N GLY A 75 7.93 8.08 -16.68
CA GLY A 75 6.55 7.69 -16.97
C GLY A 75 5.53 8.62 -16.30
N VAL A 76 5.74 8.94 -15.02
CA VAL A 76 4.90 9.90 -14.28
C VAL A 76 4.98 11.29 -14.90
N ALA A 77 6.18 11.78 -15.21
CA ALA A 77 6.38 13.08 -15.83
C ALA A 77 5.73 13.16 -17.22
N SER A 78 5.90 12.13 -18.05
CA SER A 78 5.29 12.02 -19.38
C SER A 78 3.76 12.02 -19.29
N ARG A 79 3.20 11.29 -18.32
CA ARG A 79 1.75 11.28 -18.06
C ARG A 79 1.25 12.63 -17.54
N PHE A 80 2.03 13.30 -16.71
CA PHE A 80 1.69 14.60 -16.14
C PHE A 80 1.61 15.71 -17.20
N ILE A 81 2.53 15.72 -18.18
CA ILE A 81 2.59 16.74 -19.25
C ILE A 81 1.85 16.33 -20.54
N GLN A 82 1.10 15.21 -20.52
CA GLN A 82 0.49 14.65 -21.72
C GLN A 82 -0.43 15.64 -22.46
N ASP A 83 -1.17 16.46 -21.71
CA ASP A 83 -2.20 17.37 -22.23
C ASP A 83 -1.64 18.75 -22.59
N ILE A 84 -0.32 18.95 -22.43
CA ILE A 84 0.37 20.17 -22.81
C ILE A 84 0.84 20.03 -24.27
N GLU A 85 0.58 21.06 -25.08
CA GLU A 85 1.11 21.13 -26.44
C GLU A 85 2.58 21.54 -26.42
N PHE A 86 3.41 20.78 -27.12
CA PHE A 86 4.83 21.07 -27.31
C PHE A 86 5.13 21.17 -28.81
N PRO A 87 6.10 22.01 -29.22
CA PRO A 87 6.46 22.16 -30.62
C PRO A 87 6.91 20.86 -31.29
N THR A 88 7.58 19.98 -30.54
CA THR A 88 8.01 18.66 -31.04
C THR A 88 7.92 17.60 -29.94
N VAL A 89 7.96 16.32 -30.34
CA VAL A 89 7.93 15.19 -29.42
C VAL A 89 9.22 15.11 -28.60
N GLU A 90 10.36 15.43 -29.21
CA GLU A 90 11.68 15.40 -28.57
C GLU A 90 11.76 16.42 -27.41
N ILE A 91 11.15 17.61 -27.57
CA ILE A 91 11.07 18.61 -26.49
C ILE A 91 10.25 18.07 -25.32
N ARG A 92 9.12 17.42 -25.60
CA ARG A 92 8.27 16.82 -24.57
C ARG A 92 9.03 15.75 -23.79
N GLU A 93 9.74 14.86 -24.49
CA GLU A 93 10.54 13.80 -23.88
C GLU A 93 11.71 14.36 -23.06
N ALA A 94 12.42 15.36 -23.58
CA ALA A 94 13.50 16.03 -22.88
C ALA A 94 13.02 16.72 -21.59
N ILE A 95 11.82 17.30 -21.60
CA ILE A 95 11.21 17.89 -20.40
C ILE A 95 10.85 16.80 -19.39
N ALA A 96 10.21 15.70 -19.82
CA ALA A 96 9.88 14.60 -18.93
C ALA A 96 11.13 13.98 -18.29
N LEU A 97 12.21 13.84 -19.06
CA LEU A 97 13.51 13.39 -18.56
C LEU A 97 14.08 14.35 -17.52
N ASN A 98 14.09 15.66 -17.81
CA ASN A 98 14.57 16.67 -16.88
C ASN A 98 13.77 16.68 -15.58
N MET A 99 12.45 16.56 -15.64
CA MET A 99 11.60 16.47 -14.44
C MET A 99 12.01 15.30 -13.56
N ALA A 100 12.21 14.11 -14.15
CA ALA A 100 12.67 12.93 -13.42
C ALA A 100 14.07 13.12 -12.81
N GLU A 101 14.99 13.80 -13.51
CA GLU A 101 16.33 14.07 -13.00
C GLU A 101 16.32 15.04 -11.82
N GLN A 102 15.54 16.10 -11.88
CA GLN A 102 15.41 17.05 -10.77
C GLN A 102 14.83 16.39 -9.52
N ASP A 103 13.81 15.54 -9.67
CA ASP A 103 13.22 14.79 -8.55
C ASP A 103 14.26 13.88 -7.86
N ILE A 104 15.10 13.19 -8.64
CA ILE A 104 16.18 12.36 -8.11
C ILE A 104 17.22 13.23 -7.39
N ILE A 105 17.62 14.35 -7.97
CA ILE A 105 18.62 15.26 -7.38
C ILE A 105 18.12 15.78 -6.02
N ILE A 106 16.86 16.25 -5.95
CA ILE A 106 16.26 16.74 -4.70
C ILE A 106 16.23 15.63 -3.65
N LEU A 107 15.88 14.40 -4.04
CA LEU A 107 15.88 13.26 -3.13
C LEU A 107 17.28 12.97 -2.58
N LEU A 108 18.30 12.94 -3.44
CA LEU A 108 19.69 12.72 -3.03
C LEU A 108 20.19 13.82 -2.09
N LEU A 109 19.84 15.07 -2.37
CA LEU A 109 20.17 16.19 -1.49
C LEU A 109 19.51 16.01 -0.12
N ASN A 110 18.20 15.74 -0.08
CA ASN A 110 17.49 15.53 1.19
C ASN A 110 18.02 14.33 2.00
N LEU A 111 18.57 13.30 1.36
CA LEU A 111 19.23 12.19 2.04
C LEU A 111 20.65 12.53 2.52
N SER A 112 21.34 13.46 1.86
CA SER A 112 22.69 13.91 2.27
C SER A 112 22.71 14.87 3.46
N TRP A 113 21.58 15.54 3.73
CA TRP A 113 21.43 16.53 4.81
C TRP A 113 20.65 16.00 6.04
N ASN A 114 20.32 14.71 6.08
CA ASN A 114 19.70 14.01 7.22
C ASN A 114 20.60 12.88 7.73
#